data_AF-A0A0P0W6X7-F1
#
_entry.id   AF-A0A0P0W6X7-F1
#
_cell.length_a   1.000
_cell.length_b   1.000
_cell.length_c   1.000
_cell.angle_alpha   90.00
_cell.angle_beta   90.00
_cell.angle_gamma   90.00
#
_symmetry.space_group_name_H-M   'P 1'
#
loop_
_entity.id
_entity.type
_entity.pdbx_description
1 polymer ?
#
loop_
_entity_poly.entity_id
_entity_poly.type
_entity_poly.pdbx_seq_one_letter_code
_entity_poly.pdbx_strand_id
1 'polypeptide(L)'
;MAQLVGGAPIPKAEVAYKFELGKPLVRPEQLQSQPIQMYKFHEWYMKMSANGREMFGARIRNPDFLQGEDVLWIHFKDVFDLYHRDALDVSLLSAWILMVIQRARRRGVYNTGFIDPRKINTEMLDKYEKDTEDNLVHLLTQQHFKTFILLPYNTEVTVYDSMNKEEKVFDKVFQLIDRAWDRFRQLVRRTWKEKLGRRFHFPCAKQDKGTNLCGYYVCEYAHCLSNQIYTTRGLDRIHMREKLPHKDFITAVQEQLMGFINEEVLNPNGEFYYDRSTIRNVGPSSSDVTQESKS
;
A
#
# COMPACT_ATOMS: atom_id res chain seq x y z
N MET A 1 37.60 -18.56 -30.25
CA MET A 1 38.79 -18.01 -30.95
C MET A 1 38.90 -16.48 -30.87
N ALA A 2 38.40 -15.83 -29.81
CA ALA A 2 38.79 -14.48 -29.41
C ALA A 2 38.60 -14.33 -27.89
N GLN A 3 39.38 -15.09 -27.10
CA GLN A 3 39.29 -15.03 -25.63
C GLN A 3 40.56 -15.55 -24.93
N LEU A 4 41.73 -15.24 -25.49
CA LEU A 4 43.04 -15.70 -24.97
C LEU A 4 44.16 -14.68 -25.24
N VAL A 5 43.88 -13.38 -25.12
CA VAL A 5 44.92 -12.33 -25.13
C VAL A 5 44.69 -11.41 -23.95
N GLY A 6 45.65 -11.39 -23.03
CA GLY A 6 45.63 -10.59 -21.81
C GLY A 6 45.66 -9.09 -22.09
N GLY A 7 45.17 -8.30 -21.13
CA GLY A 7 45.44 -6.86 -21.12
C GLY A 7 44.40 -5.94 -20.48
N ALA A 8 43.21 -6.41 -20.12
CA ALA A 8 42.23 -5.57 -19.41
C ALA A 8 41.66 -6.32 -18.20
N PRO A 9 41.66 -5.73 -16.98
CA PRO A 9 40.91 -6.29 -15.87
C PRO A 9 39.43 -6.33 -16.28
N ILE A 10 38.82 -7.50 -16.19
CA ILE A 10 37.38 -7.67 -16.37
C ILE A 10 36.71 -6.69 -15.38
N PRO A 11 35.85 -5.77 -15.82
CA PRO A 11 35.07 -4.96 -14.90
C PRO A 11 34.29 -5.92 -14.01
N LYS A 12 34.71 -6.06 -12.75
CA LYS A 12 33.96 -6.85 -11.77
C LYS A 12 32.59 -6.19 -11.68
N ALA A 13 31.54 -6.95 -12.01
CA ALA A 13 30.18 -6.48 -11.85
C ALA A 13 30.02 -5.91 -10.44
N GLU A 14 29.48 -4.70 -10.34
CA GLU A 14 29.36 -4.00 -9.09
C GLU A 14 28.50 -4.85 -8.13
N VAL A 15 29.06 -5.22 -6.98
CA VAL A 15 28.34 -6.06 -6.02
C VAL A 15 27.08 -5.33 -5.59
N ALA A 16 25.93 -5.97 -5.80
CA ALA A 16 24.64 -5.43 -5.38
C ALA A 16 24.70 -5.07 -3.89
N TYR A 17 24.36 -3.83 -3.56
CA TYR A 17 24.31 -3.40 -2.17
C TYR A 17 23.19 -4.17 -1.47
N LYS A 18 23.50 -4.87 -0.38
CA LYS A 18 22.55 -5.74 0.33
C LYS A 18 22.14 -5.11 1.65
N PHE A 19 20.89 -5.33 2.04
CA PHE A 19 20.41 -4.93 3.34
C PHE A 19 21.12 -5.73 4.45
N GLU A 20 21.65 -4.99 5.42
CA GLU A 20 22.20 -5.54 6.66
C GLU A 20 21.73 -4.64 7.81
N LEU A 21 21.17 -5.26 8.86
CA LEU A 21 20.68 -4.52 10.01
C LEU A 21 21.83 -3.77 10.71
N GLY A 22 21.61 -2.50 11.02
CA GLY A 22 22.64 -1.66 11.65
C GLY A 22 23.66 -1.07 10.67
N LYS A 23 23.54 -1.37 9.37
CA LYS A 23 24.34 -0.76 8.30
C LYS A 23 23.54 0.30 7.54
N PRO A 24 24.20 1.29 6.91
CA PRO A 24 23.54 2.31 6.11
C PRO A 24 22.53 1.76 5.09
N LEU A 25 21.37 2.44 4.95
CA LEU A 25 20.35 2.07 3.95
C LEU A 25 20.73 2.38 2.51
N VAL A 26 21.79 3.15 2.29
CA VAL A 26 22.41 3.43 0.98
C VAL A 26 23.91 3.47 1.16
N ARG A 27 24.65 3.45 0.06
CA ARG A 27 26.11 3.60 0.15
C ARG A 27 26.47 4.95 0.79
N PRO A 28 27.50 5.02 1.66
CA PRO A 28 27.86 6.25 2.37
C PRO A 28 28.05 7.46 1.44
N GLU A 29 28.61 7.25 0.25
CA GLU A 29 28.81 8.29 -0.77
C GLU A 29 27.51 8.82 -1.38
N GLN A 30 26.42 8.04 -1.33
CA GLN A 30 25.10 8.42 -1.82
C GLN A 30 24.24 9.08 -0.74
N LEU A 31 24.67 9.06 0.52
CA LEU A 31 23.85 9.52 1.64
C LEU A 31 23.61 11.04 1.58
N GLN A 32 24.63 11.83 1.24
CA GLN A 32 24.53 13.29 1.17
C GLN A 32 23.66 13.79 0.02
N SER A 33 23.43 12.98 -1.00
CA SER A 33 22.57 13.32 -2.14
C SER A 33 21.12 12.83 -1.98
N GLN A 34 20.80 12.21 -0.84
CA GLN A 34 19.43 11.78 -0.57
C GLN A 34 18.50 12.99 -0.38
N PRO A 35 17.24 12.89 -0.83
CA PRO A 35 16.19 13.81 -0.43
C PRO A 35 16.08 13.97 1.10
N ILE A 36 15.55 15.11 1.55
CA ILE A 36 15.62 15.53 2.96
C ILE A 36 14.93 14.53 3.88
N GLN A 37 13.73 14.05 3.52
CA GLN A 37 13.00 13.11 4.39
C GLN A 37 13.66 11.72 4.40
N MET A 38 14.25 11.31 3.28
CA MET A 38 15.07 10.11 3.22
C MET A 38 16.33 10.24 4.08
N TYR A 39 17.02 11.38 4.07
CA TYR A 39 18.17 11.58 4.96
C TYR A 39 17.76 11.53 6.44
N LYS A 40 16.68 12.23 6.82
CA LYS A 40 16.17 12.25 8.20
C LYS A 40 15.81 10.86 8.72
N PHE A 41 15.10 10.07 7.92
CA PHE A 41 14.74 8.71 8.31
C PHE A 41 15.98 7.85 8.48
N HIS A 42 16.98 7.99 7.59
CA HIS A 42 18.22 7.24 7.68
C HIS A 42 18.94 7.46 9.02
N GLU A 43 19.06 8.71 9.47
CA GLU A 43 19.67 9.02 10.77
C GLU A 43 18.92 8.38 11.93
N TRP A 44 17.59 8.41 11.89
CA TRP A 44 16.76 7.76 12.90
C TRP A 44 16.91 6.23 12.86
N TYR A 45 16.92 5.63 11.67
CA TYR A 45 17.14 4.20 11.46
C TYR A 45 18.49 3.75 12.03
N MET A 46 19.57 4.49 11.80
CA MET A 46 20.90 4.13 12.32
C MET A 46 20.93 4.07 13.86
N LYS A 47 20.21 4.98 14.53
CA LYS A 47 20.08 4.97 16.00
C LYS A 47 19.24 3.80 16.51
N MET A 48 18.16 3.46 15.80
CA MET A 48 17.23 2.41 16.25
C MET A 48 17.77 1.00 15.97
N SER A 49 18.35 0.78 14.79
CA SER A 49 18.90 -0.51 14.38
C SER A 49 20.14 -0.91 15.18
N ALA A 50 20.92 0.05 15.68
CA ALA A 50 22.03 -0.22 16.61
C ALA A 50 21.59 -0.95 17.89
N ASN A 51 20.32 -0.81 18.29
CA ASN A 51 19.73 -1.51 19.43
C ASN A 51 19.02 -2.81 19.04
N GLY A 52 19.26 -3.35 17.84
CA GLY A 52 18.64 -4.57 17.33
C GLY A 52 17.16 -4.42 16.93
N ARG A 53 16.62 -3.20 16.85
CA ARG A 53 15.26 -2.99 16.36
C ARG A 53 15.22 -3.27 14.85
N GLU A 54 14.27 -4.09 14.41
CA GLU A 54 14.13 -4.47 12.99
C GLU A 54 12.96 -3.78 12.27
N MET A 55 12.00 -3.27 13.03
CA MET A 55 10.75 -2.71 12.51
C MET A 55 10.18 -1.64 13.45
N PHE A 56 9.23 -0.87 12.94
CA PHE A 56 8.50 0.15 13.68
C PHE A 56 7.01 0.08 13.33
N GLY A 57 6.18 0.57 14.25
CA GLY A 57 4.73 0.49 14.13
C GLY A 57 4.11 1.85 13.85
N ALA A 58 3.14 1.89 12.95
CA ALA A 58 2.17 2.98 12.86
C ALA A 58 0.86 2.55 13.53
N ARG A 59 0.33 3.38 14.41
CA ARG A 59 -0.95 3.12 15.07
C ARG A 59 -2.08 3.31 14.08
N ILE A 60 -2.87 2.27 13.85
CA ILE A 60 -4.13 2.33 13.13
C ILE A 60 -5.25 2.43 14.15
N ARG A 61 -6.12 3.43 13.99
CA ARG A 61 -7.36 3.57 14.77
C ARG A 61 -8.53 3.07 13.94
N ASN A 62 -9.62 2.71 14.61
CA ASN A 62 -10.82 2.24 13.93
C ASN A 62 -11.30 3.16 12.79
N PRO A 63 -11.34 4.50 12.90
CA PRO A 63 -11.78 5.35 11.80
C PRO A 63 -10.92 5.27 10.54
N ASP A 64 -9.67 4.79 10.63
CA ASP A 64 -8.70 4.73 9.53
C ASP A 64 -9.11 3.69 8.48
N PHE A 65 -9.45 2.48 8.92
CA PHE A 65 -9.86 1.39 8.02
C PHE A 65 -11.19 0.71 8.37
N LEU A 66 -11.88 1.15 9.43
CA LEU A 66 -13.16 0.60 9.92
C LEU A 66 -13.12 -0.88 10.29
N GLN A 67 -11.97 -1.33 10.81
CA GLN A 67 -11.66 -2.72 11.15
C GLN A 67 -11.12 -2.89 12.58
N GLY A 68 -11.36 -1.90 13.45
CA GLY A 68 -10.77 -1.86 14.78
C GLY A 68 -9.42 -1.14 14.83
N GLU A 69 -8.84 -1.10 16.02
CA GLU A 69 -7.47 -0.61 16.22
C GLU A 69 -6.46 -1.71 15.86
N ASP A 70 -5.31 -1.32 15.31
CA ASP A 70 -4.24 -2.24 14.89
C ASP A 70 -2.87 -1.52 14.88
N VAL A 71 -1.78 -2.26 14.75
CA VAL A 71 -0.45 -1.71 14.44
C VAL A 71 -0.04 -2.14 13.05
N LEU A 72 0.23 -1.17 12.19
CA LEU A 72 0.92 -1.41 10.94
C LEU A 72 2.43 -1.50 11.20
N TRP A 73 2.96 -2.72 11.22
CA TRP A 73 4.41 -2.95 11.31
C TRP A 73 5.07 -2.77 9.95
N ILE A 74 6.15 -1.98 9.92
CA ILE A 74 6.96 -1.70 8.73
C ILE A 74 8.40 -2.13 9.03
N HIS A 75 8.94 -3.07 8.25
CA HIS A 75 10.29 -3.55 8.46
C HIS A 75 11.32 -2.60 7.84
N PHE A 76 12.50 -2.50 8.45
CA PHE A 76 13.62 -1.75 7.89
C PHE A 76 14.09 -2.31 6.55
N LYS A 77 13.91 -3.61 6.32
CA LYS A 77 14.15 -4.26 5.03
C LYS A 77 13.26 -3.68 3.92
N ASP A 78 11.99 -3.44 4.19
CA ASP A 78 11.05 -2.88 3.20
C ASP A 78 11.40 -1.41 2.91
N VAL A 79 11.82 -0.67 3.93
CA VAL A 79 12.32 0.69 3.74
C VAL A 79 13.61 0.69 2.93
N PHE A 80 14.52 -0.26 3.14
CA PHE A 80 15.71 -0.40 2.30
C PHE A 80 15.34 -0.59 0.82
N ASP A 81 14.33 -1.42 0.53
CA ASP A 81 13.85 -1.66 -0.84
C ASP A 81 13.26 -0.37 -1.44
N LEU A 82 12.55 0.44 -0.63
CA LEU A 82 12.13 1.78 -1.01
C LEU A 82 13.31 2.71 -1.35
N TYR A 83 14.43 2.69 -0.61
CA TYR A 83 15.60 3.51 -0.95
C TYR A 83 16.22 3.11 -2.30
N HIS A 84 16.19 1.82 -2.62
CA HIS A 84 16.75 1.27 -3.85
C HIS A 84 15.77 1.23 -5.03
N ARG A 85 14.55 1.77 -4.85
CA ARG A 85 13.48 1.78 -5.85
C ARG A 85 13.08 0.37 -6.31
N ASP A 86 13.16 -0.59 -5.41
CA ASP A 86 12.64 -1.94 -5.63
C ASP A 86 11.16 -2.01 -5.23
N ALA A 87 10.58 -3.21 -5.28
CA ALA A 87 9.19 -3.49 -4.93
C ALA A 87 8.79 -2.86 -3.59
N LEU A 88 7.68 -2.12 -3.59
CA LEU A 88 7.08 -1.67 -2.34
C LEU A 88 6.35 -2.84 -1.68
N ASP A 89 6.67 -3.09 -0.42
CA ASP A 89 5.92 -4.02 0.41
C ASP A 89 4.50 -3.52 0.69
N VAL A 90 3.59 -4.45 0.97
CA VAL A 90 2.19 -4.17 1.30
C VAL A 90 2.06 -3.25 2.52
N SER A 91 3.00 -3.29 3.46
CA SER A 91 3.03 -2.39 4.61
C SER A 91 3.26 -0.93 4.21
N LEU A 92 4.17 -0.68 3.26
CA LEU A 92 4.44 0.65 2.71
C LEU A 92 3.27 1.18 1.87
N LEU A 93 2.60 0.30 1.12
CA LEU A 93 1.34 0.65 0.44
C LEU A 93 0.26 1.05 1.45
N SER A 94 0.15 0.31 2.56
CA SER A 94 -0.82 0.62 3.61
C SER A 94 -0.52 1.96 4.29
N ALA A 95 0.76 2.25 4.55
CA ALA A 95 1.20 3.55 5.05
C ALA A 95 0.87 4.69 4.07
N TRP A 96 1.03 4.47 2.77
CA TRP A 96 0.61 5.45 1.76
C TRP A 96 -0.89 5.72 1.82
N ILE A 97 -1.71 4.68 2.00
CA ILE A 97 -3.16 4.83 2.08
C ILE A 97 -3.57 5.54 3.36
N LEU A 98 -2.91 5.29 4.50
CA LEU A 98 -3.09 6.07 5.73
C LEU A 98 -2.80 7.57 5.51
N MET A 99 -1.71 7.89 4.80
CA MET A 99 -1.39 9.27 4.42
C MET A 99 -2.50 9.87 3.54
N VAL A 100 -3.04 9.13 2.57
CA VAL A 100 -4.13 9.58 1.70
C VAL A 100 -5.42 9.82 2.50
N ILE A 101 -5.78 8.92 3.42
CA ILE A 101 -6.91 9.07 4.35
C ILE A 101 -6.75 10.34 5.18
N GLN A 102 -5.58 10.53 5.80
CA GLN A 102 -5.29 11.71 6.61
C GLN A 102 -5.46 13.00 5.78
N ARG A 103 -4.90 13.03 4.56
CA ARG A 103 -5.03 14.17 3.66
C ARG A 103 -6.49 14.44 3.28
N ALA A 104 -7.30 13.41 3.07
CA ALA A 104 -8.74 13.54 2.82
C ALA A 104 -9.44 14.24 3.99
N ARG A 105 -9.21 13.76 5.21
CA ARG A 105 -9.83 14.29 6.43
C ARG A 105 -9.41 15.72 6.73
N ARG A 106 -8.12 16.03 6.57
CA ARG A 106 -7.57 17.40 6.71
C ARG A 106 -8.23 18.37 5.72
N ARG A 107 -8.77 17.88 4.60
CA ARG A 107 -9.54 18.67 3.61
C ARG A 107 -11.06 18.61 3.82
N GLY A 108 -11.53 17.97 4.90
CA GLY A 108 -12.96 17.80 5.18
C GLY A 108 -13.67 16.79 4.27
N VAL A 109 -12.93 15.93 3.57
CA VAL A 109 -13.50 14.91 2.68
C VAL A 109 -13.62 13.57 3.40
N TYR A 110 -14.86 13.12 3.59
CA TYR A 110 -15.19 11.88 4.30
C TYR A 110 -16.04 10.90 3.48
N ASN A 111 -16.45 11.27 2.26
CA ASN A 111 -17.31 10.43 1.42
C ASN A 111 -16.56 9.38 0.61
N THR A 112 -15.23 9.34 0.69
CA THR A 112 -14.39 8.28 0.12
C THR A 112 -14.01 7.29 1.19
N GLY A 113 -14.18 6.01 0.87
CA GLY A 113 -13.74 4.86 1.62
C GLY A 113 -12.41 4.34 1.10
N PHE A 114 -11.65 3.67 1.96
CA PHE A 114 -10.37 3.06 1.63
C PHE A 114 -10.29 1.68 2.26
N ILE A 115 -9.70 0.72 1.56
CA ILE A 115 -9.44 -0.62 2.09
C ILE A 115 -7.93 -0.78 2.29
N ASP A 116 -7.54 -1.36 3.43
CA ASP A 116 -6.15 -1.69 3.76
C ASP A 116 -5.62 -2.78 2.79
N PRO A 117 -4.55 -2.52 2.01
CA PRO A 117 -3.92 -3.50 1.12
C PRO A 117 -3.51 -4.82 1.78
N ARG A 118 -3.29 -4.85 3.11
CA ARG A 118 -2.98 -6.08 3.85
C ARG A 118 -4.16 -7.05 3.91
N LYS A 119 -5.39 -6.55 3.72
CA LYS A 119 -6.62 -7.33 3.89
C LYS A 119 -7.09 -8.00 2.62
N ILE A 120 -6.78 -7.40 1.48
CA ILE A 120 -7.14 -7.93 0.17
C ILE A 120 -5.89 -7.75 -0.70
N ASN A 121 -5.21 -8.87 -0.96
CA ASN A 121 -4.12 -8.99 -1.93
C ASN A 121 -4.10 -10.44 -2.46
N THR A 122 -3.28 -10.72 -3.47
CA THR A 122 -3.24 -12.05 -4.11
C THR A 122 -2.93 -13.16 -3.11
N GLU A 123 -2.02 -12.93 -2.16
CA GLU A 123 -1.66 -13.93 -1.15
C GLU A 123 -2.83 -14.23 -0.20
N MET A 124 -3.54 -13.19 0.27
CA MET A 124 -4.72 -13.38 1.13
C MET A 124 -5.83 -14.14 0.40
N LEU A 125 -6.05 -13.84 -0.88
CA LEU A 125 -7.04 -14.53 -1.70
C LEU A 125 -6.65 -15.99 -2.00
N ASP A 126 -5.35 -16.31 -2.07
CA ASP A 126 -4.87 -17.67 -2.31
C ASP A 126 -4.91 -18.54 -1.04
N LYS A 127 -4.61 -17.96 0.12
CA LYS A 127 -4.50 -18.70 1.39
C LYS A 127 -5.77 -18.67 2.24
N TYR A 128 -6.53 -17.57 2.18
CA TYR A 128 -7.60 -17.25 3.11
C TYR A 128 -8.83 -16.68 2.38
N GLU A 129 -9.24 -17.32 1.26
CA GLU A 129 -10.28 -16.80 0.38
C GLU A 129 -11.58 -16.44 1.12
N LYS A 130 -12.06 -17.33 1.99
CA LYS A 130 -13.30 -17.12 2.76
C LYS A 130 -13.18 -15.95 3.74
N ASP A 131 -12.09 -15.88 4.50
CA ASP A 131 -11.86 -14.78 5.45
C ASP A 131 -11.69 -13.45 4.70
N THR A 132 -11.07 -13.48 3.52
CA THR A 132 -10.93 -12.30 2.64
C THR A 132 -12.31 -11.82 2.16
N GLU A 133 -13.21 -12.75 1.81
CA GLU A 133 -14.59 -12.42 1.44
C GLU A 133 -15.37 -11.83 2.62
N ASP A 134 -15.29 -12.45 3.80
CA ASP A 134 -15.96 -11.98 5.03
C ASP A 134 -15.48 -10.58 5.42
N ASN A 135 -14.17 -10.32 5.33
CA ASN A 135 -13.59 -9.01 5.55
C ASN A 135 -14.08 -7.98 4.54
N LEU A 136 -14.18 -8.34 3.25
CA LEU A 136 -14.71 -7.44 2.22
C LEU A 136 -16.19 -7.13 2.44
N VAL A 137 -17.01 -8.12 2.82
CA VAL A 137 -18.42 -7.90 3.17
C VAL A 137 -18.56 -6.96 4.37
N HIS A 138 -17.76 -7.17 5.41
CA HIS A 138 -17.73 -6.28 6.57
C HIS A 138 -17.37 -4.86 6.15
N LEU A 139 -16.31 -4.69 5.36
CA LEU A 139 -15.86 -3.39 4.88
C LEU A 139 -16.91 -2.67 4.03
N LEU A 140 -17.55 -3.37 3.09
CA LEU A 140 -18.65 -2.82 2.30
C LEU A 140 -19.82 -2.38 3.20
N THR A 141 -20.13 -3.18 4.22
CA THR A 141 -21.18 -2.86 5.20
C THR A 141 -20.84 -1.62 6.02
N GLN A 142 -19.62 -1.51 6.53
CA GLN A 142 -19.16 -0.33 7.28
C GLN A 142 -19.04 0.93 6.41
N GLN A 143 -18.82 0.76 5.10
CA GLN A 143 -18.59 1.85 4.14
C GLN A 143 -19.79 2.12 3.23
N HIS A 144 -20.97 1.56 3.51
CA HIS A 144 -22.15 1.65 2.63
C HIS A 144 -22.68 3.08 2.37
N PHE A 145 -22.26 4.05 3.19
CA PHE A 145 -22.61 5.48 3.02
C PHE A 145 -21.57 6.26 2.20
N LYS A 146 -20.44 5.63 1.84
CA LYS A 146 -19.40 6.24 1.01
C LYS A 146 -19.89 6.30 -0.44
N THR A 147 -19.51 7.37 -1.14
CA THR A 147 -19.76 7.53 -2.58
C THR A 147 -18.83 6.64 -3.40
N PHE A 148 -17.57 6.55 -2.97
CA PHE A 148 -16.52 5.76 -3.60
C PHE A 148 -15.80 4.96 -2.52
N ILE A 149 -15.41 3.73 -2.83
CA ILE A 149 -14.49 2.94 -2.02
C ILE A 149 -13.29 2.65 -2.91
N LEU A 150 -12.11 3.09 -2.48
CA LEU A 150 -10.87 2.81 -3.18
C LEU A 150 -10.25 1.55 -2.57
N LEU A 151 -10.18 0.50 -3.37
CA LEU A 151 -9.38 -0.67 -3.06
C LEU A 151 -8.02 -0.57 -3.80
N PRO A 152 -6.93 -0.27 -3.09
CA PRO A 152 -5.57 -0.40 -3.61
C PRO A 152 -5.17 -1.89 -3.66
N TYR A 153 -5.85 -2.62 -4.52
CA TYR A 153 -5.47 -3.97 -4.92
C TYR A 153 -4.69 -3.84 -6.23
N ASN A 154 -4.02 -4.90 -6.65
CA ASN A 154 -3.54 -4.98 -8.02
C ASN A 154 -4.70 -4.97 -9.06
N THR A 155 -5.96 -4.77 -8.64
CA THR A 155 -7.23 -4.71 -9.40
C THR A 155 -8.48 -4.51 -8.50
N GLU A 156 -9.28 -3.47 -8.78
CA GLU A 156 -10.71 -3.42 -8.48
C GLU A 156 -11.42 -2.52 -9.50
N VAL A 157 -12.77 -2.46 -9.47
CA VAL A 157 -13.62 -1.34 -9.92
C VAL A 157 -12.84 -0.15 -10.49
N THR A 158 -12.96 0.08 -11.80
CA THR A 158 -12.04 0.95 -12.57
C THR A 158 -10.57 0.55 -12.34
N VAL A 159 -10.10 -0.42 -13.14
CA VAL A 159 -8.77 -1.00 -12.96
C VAL A 159 -7.69 -0.08 -13.52
N TYR A 160 -6.88 0.48 -12.63
CA TYR A 160 -5.64 1.16 -12.98
C TYR A 160 -4.46 0.21 -12.83
N ASP A 161 -4.21 -0.54 -13.90
CA ASP A 161 -3.08 -1.46 -13.95
C ASP A 161 -1.90 -0.84 -14.70
N SER A 162 -0.78 -0.69 -14.00
CA SER A 162 0.46 -0.16 -14.57
C SER A 162 1.15 -1.12 -15.54
N MET A 163 0.89 -2.43 -15.47
CA MET A 163 1.48 -3.44 -16.37
C MET A 163 0.62 -3.74 -17.62
N ASN A 164 -0.63 -3.28 -17.66
CA ASN A 164 -1.58 -3.59 -18.73
C ASN A 164 -1.73 -5.11 -18.97
N LYS A 165 -1.87 -5.85 -17.88
CA LYS A 165 -2.17 -7.28 -17.85
C LYS A 165 -3.53 -7.53 -18.51
N GLU A 166 -3.67 -8.75 -19.01
CA GLU A 166 -4.94 -9.23 -19.53
C GLU A 166 -5.99 -9.31 -18.42
N GLU A 167 -7.24 -8.99 -18.76
CA GLU A 167 -8.35 -8.93 -17.80
C GLU A 167 -8.52 -10.24 -17.00
N LYS A 168 -8.24 -11.39 -17.62
CA LYS A 168 -8.31 -12.72 -16.99
C LYS A 168 -7.45 -12.88 -15.75
N VAL A 169 -6.37 -12.11 -15.63
CA VAL A 169 -5.49 -12.11 -14.45
C VAL A 169 -6.27 -11.69 -13.19
N PHE A 170 -7.38 -10.98 -13.39
CA PHE A 170 -8.17 -10.38 -12.34
C PHE A 170 -9.44 -11.17 -12.03
N ASP A 171 -9.71 -12.27 -12.73
CA ASP A 171 -10.95 -13.04 -12.58
C ASP A 171 -11.17 -13.50 -11.14
N LYS A 172 -10.11 -13.96 -10.47
CA LYS A 172 -10.22 -14.47 -9.09
C LYS A 172 -10.68 -13.38 -8.11
N VAL A 173 -10.09 -12.18 -8.20
CA VAL A 173 -10.51 -11.08 -7.32
C VAL A 173 -11.89 -10.57 -7.70
N PHE A 174 -12.23 -10.52 -8.99
CA PHE A 174 -13.58 -10.10 -9.38
C PHE A 174 -14.66 -11.08 -8.92
N GLN A 175 -14.40 -12.38 -8.98
CA GLN A 175 -15.31 -13.37 -8.41
C GLN A 175 -15.50 -13.18 -6.92
N LEU A 176 -14.41 -12.91 -6.17
CA LEU A 176 -14.50 -12.56 -4.75
C LEU A 176 -15.38 -11.32 -4.53
N ILE A 177 -15.14 -10.25 -5.28
CA ILE A 177 -15.88 -8.99 -5.17
C ILE A 177 -17.36 -9.18 -5.50
N ASP A 178 -17.67 -9.94 -6.56
CA ASP A 178 -19.06 -10.21 -6.96
C ASP A 178 -19.80 -10.99 -5.86
N ARG A 179 -19.16 -12.02 -5.26
CA ARG A 179 -19.74 -12.76 -4.13
C ARG A 179 -19.93 -11.87 -2.90
N ALA A 180 -18.92 -11.07 -2.55
CA ALA A 180 -19.00 -10.14 -1.43
C ALA A 180 -20.09 -9.08 -1.67
N TRP A 181 -20.24 -8.59 -2.90
CA TRP A 181 -21.29 -7.66 -3.29
C TRP A 181 -22.67 -8.26 -3.13
N ASP A 182 -22.88 -9.50 -3.58
CA ASP A 182 -24.15 -10.21 -3.42
C ASP A 182 -24.53 -10.39 -1.95
N ARG A 183 -23.57 -10.80 -1.11
CA ARG A 183 -23.77 -10.91 0.34
C ARG A 183 -24.06 -9.57 0.99
N PHE A 184 -23.30 -8.54 0.63
CA PHE A 184 -23.53 -7.16 1.11
C PHE A 184 -24.95 -6.69 0.79
N ARG A 185 -25.44 -6.90 -0.44
CA ARG A 185 -26.80 -6.50 -0.85
C ARG A 185 -27.90 -7.17 -0.02
N GLN A 186 -27.67 -8.40 0.44
CA GLN A 186 -28.60 -9.11 1.32
C GLN A 186 -28.61 -8.53 2.74
N LEU A 187 -27.46 -8.10 3.24
CA LEU A 187 -27.29 -7.52 4.57
C LEU A 187 -27.79 -6.06 4.66
N VAL A 188 -27.45 -5.24 3.66
CA VAL A 188 -27.79 -3.81 3.64
C VAL A 188 -28.92 -3.59 2.63
N ARG A 189 -30.17 -3.63 3.09
CA ARG A 189 -31.35 -3.51 2.21
C ARG A 189 -31.56 -2.05 1.74
N ARG A 190 -31.04 -1.75 0.55
CA ARG A 190 -31.25 -0.49 -0.21
C ARG A 190 -31.32 -0.78 -1.71
N THR A 191 -31.61 0.25 -2.50
CA THR A 191 -31.55 0.17 -3.96
C THR A 191 -30.09 0.15 -4.43
N TRP A 192 -29.60 -1.04 -4.73
CA TRP A 192 -28.25 -1.28 -5.26
C TRP A 192 -28.30 -1.73 -6.71
N LYS A 193 -27.22 -1.49 -7.47
CA LYS A 193 -27.03 -2.16 -8.77
C LYS A 193 -26.92 -3.66 -8.56
N GLU A 194 -27.55 -4.42 -9.45
CA GLU A 194 -27.51 -5.89 -9.38
C GLU A 194 -26.09 -6.43 -9.55
N LYS A 195 -25.38 -5.92 -10.55
CA LYS A 195 -23.97 -6.26 -10.84
C LYS A 195 -23.10 -5.03 -10.82
N LEU A 196 -21.85 -5.22 -10.39
CA LEU A 196 -20.80 -4.20 -10.49
C LEU A 196 -20.31 -4.11 -11.94
N GLY A 197 -20.18 -2.89 -12.45
CA GLY A 197 -19.58 -2.65 -13.75
C GLY A 197 -18.06 -2.67 -13.66
N ARG A 198 -17.40 -3.33 -14.62
CA ARG A 198 -15.94 -3.32 -14.74
C ARG A 198 -15.55 -2.37 -15.86
N ARG A 199 -14.52 -1.55 -15.63
CA ARG A 199 -13.96 -0.65 -16.64
C ARG A 199 -12.44 -0.86 -16.67
N PHE A 200 -11.93 -1.12 -17.87
CA PHE A 200 -10.50 -1.31 -18.15
C PHE A 200 -10.00 -0.22 -19.09
N HIS A 201 -8.70 -0.24 -19.36
CA HIS A 201 -8.05 0.62 -20.36
C HIS A 201 -8.21 2.12 -20.10
N PHE A 202 -8.26 2.52 -18.83
CA PHE A 202 -8.18 3.93 -18.49
C PHE A 202 -6.84 4.52 -18.95
N PRO A 203 -6.84 5.77 -19.45
CA PRO A 203 -5.61 6.52 -19.65
C PRO A 203 -4.92 6.71 -18.29
N CYS A 204 -3.85 5.96 -18.05
CA CYS A 204 -2.98 6.08 -16.89
C CYS A 204 -1.54 5.73 -17.29
N ALA A 205 -0.55 6.25 -16.57
CA ALA A 205 0.84 5.95 -16.87
C ALA A 205 1.12 4.45 -16.66
N LYS A 206 1.94 3.86 -17.53
CA LYS A 206 2.29 2.45 -17.50
C LYS A 206 3.76 2.29 -17.12
N GLN A 207 4.08 1.20 -16.44
CA GLN A 207 5.46 0.85 -16.12
C GLN A 207 6.09 0.05 -17.26
N ASP A 208 7.41 0.10 -17.35
CA ASP A 208 8.14 -0.78 -18.25
C ASP A 208 7.98 -2.24 -17.82
N LYS A 209 7.82 -3.13 -18.80
CA LYS A 209 7.67 -4.57 -18.55
C LYS A 209 8.92 -5.11 -17.85
N GLY A 210 8.72 -6.02 -16.89
CA GLY A 210 9.80 -6.65 -16.13
C GLY A 210 10.37 -5.79 -15.00
N THR A 211 9.72 -4.67 -14.66
CA THR A 211 10.07 -3.86 -13.49
C THR A 211 9.22 -4.23 -12.27
N ASN A 212 9.74 -3.96 -11.07
CA ASN A 212 9.06 -4.17 -9.79
C ASN A 212 8.35 -2.90 -9.29
N LEU A 213 8.01 -1.98 -10.19
CA LEU A 213 7.62 -0.61 -9.79
C LEU A 213 6.11 -0.44 -9.55
N CYS A 214 5.30 -1.50 -9.70
CA CYS A 214 3.84 -1.44 -9.60
C CYS A 214 3.34 -0.68 -8.36
N GLY A 215 3.98 -0.89 -7.20
CA GLY A 215 3.62 -0.23 -5.96
C GLY A 215 3.70 1.30 -6.04
N TYR A 216 4.72 1.86 -6.69
CA TYR A 216 4.83 3.31 -6.88
C TYR A 216 3.70 3.86 -7.75
N TYR A 217 3.27 3.10 -8.75
CA TYR A 217 2.13 3.49 -9.59
C TYR A 217 0.83 3.44 -8.79
N VAL A 218 0.62 2.41 -7.96
CA VAL A 218 -0.55 2.33 -7.06
C VAL A 218 -0.58 3.55 -6.13
N CYS A 219 0.56 3.92 -5.56
CA CYS A 219 0.70 5.13 -4.75
C CYS A 219 0.28 6.38 -5.53
N GLU A 220 0.83 6.59 -6.72
CA GLU A 220 0.52 7.77 -7.53
C GLU A 220 -0.95 7.77 -8.01
N TYR A 221 -1.51 6.62 -8.41
CA TYR A 221 -2.93 6.50 -8.74
C TYR A 221 -3.81 6.88 -7.56
N ALA A 222 -3.54 6.34 -6.37
CA ALA A 222 -4.28 6.67 -5.17
C ALA A 222 -4.19 8.16 -4.85
N HIS A 223 -3.02 8.79 -5.03
CA HIS A 223 -2.83 10.22 -4.84
C HIS A 223 -3.65 11.05 -5.84
N CYS A 224 -3.56 10.74 -7.13
CA CYS A 224 -4.27 11.47 -8.18
C CYS A 224 -5.78 11.28 -8.09
N LEU A 225 -6.25 10.04 -7.91
CA LEU A 225 -7.67 9.74 -7.74
C LEU A 225 -8.26 10.47 -6.55
N SER A 226 -7.56 10.42 -5.42
CA SER A 226 -8.00 11.11 -4.23
C SER A 226 -8.12 12.61 -4.47
N ASN A 227 -7.08 13.24 -5.03
CA ASN A 227 -7.13 14.65 -5.41
C ASN A 227 -8.29 14.97 -6.37
N GLN A 228 -8.55 14.11 -7.35
CA GLN A 228 -9.60 14.30 -8.35
C GLN A 228 -11.01 14.13 -7.76
N ILE A 229 -11.20 13.16 -6.87
CA ILE A 229 -12.45 13.00 -6.12
C ILE A 229 -12.72 14.26 -5.31
N TYR A 230 -11.67 14.84 -4.70
CA TYR A 230 -11.81 16.06 -3.89
C TYR A 230 -12.20 17.28 -4.74
N THR A 231 -11.65 17.40 -5.94
CA THR A 231 -11.78 18.61 -6.77
C THR A 231 -12.95 18.57 -7.75
N THR A 232 -13.16 17.42 -8.42
CA THR A 232 -14.11 17.30 -9.53
C THR A 232 -15.19 16.26 -9.28
N ARG A 233 -15.06 15.43 -8.24
CA ARG A 233 -15.91 14.25 -7.99
C ARG A 233 -15.97 13.26 -9.18
N GLY A 234 -15.04 13.36 -10.12
CA GLY A 234 -14.95 12.51 -11.30
C GLY A 234 -13.90 11.41 -11.18
N LEU A 235 -14.10 10.31 -11.92
CA LEU A 235 -13.18 9.16 -12.00
C LEU A 235 -12.82 8.78 -13.44
N ASP A 236 -13.38 9.44 -14.46
CA ASP A 236 -13.33 8.94 -15.84
C ASP A 236 -11.92 8.99 -16.47
N ARG A 237 -10.99 9.76 -15.89
CA ARG A 237 -9.58 9.84 -16.30
C ARG A 237 -8.71 10.22 -15.11
N ILE A 238 -7.70 9.42 -14.79
CA ILE A 238 -6.62 9.90 -13.91
C ILE A 238 -5.70 10.75 -14.76
N HIS A 239 -5.75 12.06 -14.54
CA HIS A 239 -4.70 12.95 -15.01
C HIS A 239 -3.51 12.75 -14.07
N MET A 240 -2.84 11.59 -14.20
CA MET A 240 -1.49 11.38 -13.68
C MET A 240 -0.73 12.62 -14.11
N ARG A 241 0.02 13.30 -13.24
CA ARG A 241 0.63 14.59 -13.58
C ARG A 241 1.27 14.51 -14.97
N GLU A 242 0.59 15.03 -16.01
CA GLU A 242 0.51 14.42 -17.35
C GLU A 242 1.82 14.43 -18.17
N LYS A 243 2.93 14.81 -17.54
CA LYS A 243 4.25 14.95 -18.14
C LYS A 243 5.41 14.63 -17.20
N LEU A 244 5.17 14.08 -15.99
CA LEU A 244 6.28 13.77 -15.09
C LEU A 244 6.98 12.47 -15.54
N PRO A 245 8.30 12.52 -15.81
CA PRO A 245 9.11 11.34 -16.03
C PRO A 245 8.90 10.30 -14.92
N HIS A 246 8.97 9.00 -15.25
CA HIS A 246 8.77 7.92 -14.29
C HIS A 246 9.62 8.08 -13.03
N LYS A 247 10.88 8.49 -13.22
CA LYS A 247 11.84 8.75 -12.14
C LYS A 247 11.36 9.82 -11.16
N ASP A 248 10.67 10.84 -11.65
CA ASP A 248 10.33 12.01 -10.85
C ASP A 248 9.14 11.71 -9.94
N PHE A 249 8.10 11.02 -10.43
CA PHE A 249 7.01 10.60 -9.55
C PHE A 249 7.47 9.53 -8.56
N ILE A 250 8.35 8.61 -8.96
CA ILE A 250 8.94 7.62 -8.03
C ILE A 250 9.67 8.35 -6.90
N THR A 251 10.51 9.33 -7.24
CA THR A 251 11.24 10.14 -6.25
C THR A 251 10.26 10.92 -5.36
N ALA A 252 9.16 11.44 -5.93
CA ALA A 252 8.11 12.11 -5.17
C ALA A 252 7.34 11.15 -4.24
N VAL A 253 7.14 9.89 -4.63
CA VAL A 253 6.54 8.86 -3.78
C VAL A 253 7.49 8.52 -2.63
N GLN A 254 8.79 8.33 -2.91
CA GLN A 254 9.81 8.09 -1.88
C GLN A 254 9.81 9.22 -0.84
N GLU A 255 9.90 10.48 -1.28
CA GLU A 255 9.98 11.64 -0.37
C GLU A 255 8.68 11.87 0.41
N GLN A 256 7.51 11.71 -0.23
CA GLN A 256 6.23 11.88 0.45
C GLN A 256 5.98 10.79 1.49
N LEU A 257 6.24 9.53 1.14
CA LEU A 257 6.05 8.42 2.06
C LEU A 257 6.99 8.54 3.26
N MET A 258 8.25 8.94 3.01
CA MET A 258 9.21 9.10 4.10
C MET A 258 8.93 10.33 4.96
N GLY A 259 8.44 11.42 4.35
CA GLY A 259 7.95 12.58 5.10
C GLY A 259 6.79 12.23 6.01
N PHE A 260 5.80 11.49 5.51
CA PHE A 260 4.69 10.98 6.32
C PHE A 260 5.18 10.10 7.47
N ILE A 261 6.11 9.17 7.20
CA ILE A 261 6.67 8.31 8.26
C ILE A 261 7.37 9.16 9.33
N ASN A 262 8.24 10.08 8.95
CA ASN A 262 8.96 10.91 9.90
C ASN A 262 8.01 11.79 10.74
N GLU A 263 7.02 12.41 10.11
CA GLU A 263 6.20 13.46 10.72
C GLU A 263 4.98 12.92 11.47
N GLU A 264 4.42 11.80 11.02
CA GLU A 264 3.13 11.30 11.49
C GLU A 264 3.20 9.92 12.16
N VAL A 265 4.22 9.12 11.85
CA VAL A 265 4.41 7.76 12.42
C VAL A 265 5.47 7.74 13.51
N LEU A 266 6.61 8.40 13.28
CA LEU A 266 7.75 8.36 14.19
C LEU A 266 7.75 9.50 15.21
N ASN A 267 7.10 10.61 14.90
CA ASN A 267 6.98 11.77 15.77
C ASN A 267 5.94 11.49 16.88
N PRO A 268 6.26 11.67 18.17
CA PRO A 268 5.29 11.52 19.26
C PRO A 268 4.01 12.38 19.15
N ASN A 269 4.08 13.49 18.40
CA ASN A 269 2.93 14.35 18.11
C ASN A 269 2.17 13.96 16.82
N GLY A 270 2.63 12.93 16.12
CA GLY A 270 2.06 12.46 14.86
C GLY A 270 0.76 11.70 15.05
N GLU A 271 -0.16 11.81 14.10
CA GLU A 271 -1.50 11.21 14.20
C GLU A 271 -1.46 9.66 14.29
N PHE A 272 -0.43 9.05 13.73
CA PHE A 272 -0.24 7.59 13.65
C PHE A 272 0.91 7.11 14.53
N TYR A 273 1.34 7.92 15.51
CA TYR A 273 2.38 7.52 16.45
C TYR A 273 1.95 6.33 17.29
N TYR A 274 2.82 5.32 17.37
CA TYR A 274 2.62 4.16 18.23
C TYR A 274 3.61 4.18 19.39
N ASP A 275 3.09 4.43 20.59
CA ASP A 275 3.80 4.51 21.86
C ASP A 275 4.13 3.13 22.48
N ARG A 276 3.83 2.03 21.76
CA ARG A 276 3.94 0.64 22.23
C ARG A 276 2.93 0.26 23.32
N SER A 277 1.88 1.05 23.52
CA SER A 277 0.76 0.67 24.38
C SER A 277 0.00 -0.54 23.80
N THR A 278 -0.55 -1.37 24.68
CA THR A 278 -1.36 -2.52 24.25
C THR A 278 -2.60 -2.03 23.51
N ILE A 279 -2.80 -2.50 22.28
CA ILE A 279 -4.05 -2.28 21.54
C ILE A 279 -5.13 -3.20 22.10
N ARG A 280 -6.26 -2.62 22.52
CA ARG A 280 -7.43 -3.42 22.90
C ARG A 280 -8.15 -3.82 21.62
N ASN A 281 -8.01 -5.08 21.21
CA ASN A 281 -8.82 -5.63 20.13
C ASN A 281 -10.29 -5.60 20.56
N VAL A 282 -11.06 -4.67 19.99
CA VAL A 282 -12.52 -4.67 20.06
C VAL A 282 -13.03 -5.23 18.73
N GLY A 283 -12.88 -6.54 18.57
CA GLY A 283 -13.40 -7.34 17.45
C GLY A 283 -13.66 -8.75 17.96
N PRO A 284 -14.60 -9.52 17.37
CA PRO A 284 -14.97 -10.82 17.90
C PRO A 284 -13.73 -11.72 17.86
N SER A 285 -13.23 -12.08 19.03
CA SER A 285 -12.17 -13.05 19.17
C SER A 285 -12.63 -14.34 18.49
N SER A 286 -11.81 -14.86 17.59
CA SER A 286 -12.01 -16.16 16.95
C SER A 286 -11.82 -17.34 17.94
N SER A 287 -12.23 -17.16 19.20
CA SER A 287 -12.11 -18.14 20.29
C SER A 287 -13.39 -18.94 20.54
N ASP A 288 -14.46 -18.72 19.77
CA ASP A 288 -15.72 -19.50 19.89
C ASP A 288 -15.78 -20.72 18.94
N VAL A 289 -14.67 -21.14 18.36
CA VAL A 289 -14.57 -22.47 17.72
C VAL A 289 -13.75 -23.40 18.61
N THR A 290 -14.27 -23.62 19.82
CA THR A 290 -13.85 -24.74 20.66
C THR A 290 -15.09 -25.43 21.21
N GLN A 291 -15.27 -26.71 20.84
CA GLN A 291 -16.08 -27.74 21.50
C GLN A 291 -17.61 -27.67 21.43
N GLU A 292 -18.16 -28.15 20.31
CA GLU A 292 -19.26 -29.13 20.29
C GLU A 292 -19.00 -30.02 19.06
N SER A 293 -18.98 -31.34 19.07
CA SER A 293 -19.03 -32.37 20.10
C SER A 293 -18.69 -33.65 19.35
N LYS A 294 -17.73 -34.43 19.84
CA LYS A 294 -17.66 -35.86 19.52
C LYS A 294 -18.90 -36.50 20.13
N SER A 295 -19.82 -36.97 19.31
CA SER A 295 -20.73 -38.11 19.55
C SER A 295 -21.24 -38.59 18.19
#